data_AF-A0A4R0RTB7-F1
#
_entry.id   AF-A0A4R0RTB7-F1
#
_cell.length_a   1.000
_cell.length_b   1.000
_cell.length_c   1.000
_cell.angle_alpha   90.00
_cell.angle_beta   90.00
_cell.angle_gamma   90.00
#
_symmetry.space_group_name_H-M   'P 1'
#
loop_
_entity.id
_entity.type
_entity.pdbx_description
1 polymer ?
#
loop_
_entity_poly.entity_id
_entity_poly.type
_entity_poly.pdbx_seq_one_letter_code
_entity_poly.pdbx_strand_id
1 'polypeptide(L)'
;MSRAWNKGLETASKYLNICLGVFDDAIVAVFTRVFQPFDRGQQLYYAADHLRYLVVPLLRITAEYCQNNPGTINLPKTQNRFNEIFTRCLIFLCQILVTCEDAENFVTAMTLPGGPDVFLKELTESRTLDELSSSQLNMLIAAISRSSQRMVLKAKSKSPSVAEVLSCLIQRHCDIVDVRSHTELQMIVQSCLRWSPESLDSFFGRLPKMVTDSPDAERRFSAVITPSLSALHLLSIRYKSIVPQGVYRSAFRALMTMWLETVFVRKPLDDVSEALRTYDLCPADKADECKPCKIVKEFIESNKKTLKEHLKVKDALAHLESLRTPHISKKLRWIEDDDTLEIELVKTQACFETTEWQRSQTSGQNILCDISGGDEEELKLVLGNDYEPFTTLIRGPALEPTEPTGDSSSKRPIDGDSQAGEGGTPSKRRKLDSSGATSQPVP
;
A
#
# COMPACT_ATOMS: atom_id res chain seq x y z
N MET A 1 -32.90 -2.62 22.68
CA MET A 1 -32.29 -3.86 23.22
C MET A 1 -30.98 -3.61 23.98
N SER A 2 -30.10 -2.68 23.57
CA SER A 2 -28.84 -2.39 24.32
C SER A 2 -29.02 -2.10 25.82
N ARG A 3 -30.12 -1.42 26.22
CA ARG A 3 -30.40 -1.13 27.63
C ARG A 3 -30.56 -2.38 28.52
N ALA A 4 -31.09 -3.49 27.99
CA ALA A 4 -31.27 -4.72 28.75
C ALA A 4 -29.91 -5.42 28.99
N TRP A 5 -29.06 -5.46 27.95
CA TRP A 5 -27.71 -6.00 28.05
C TRP A 5 -26.83 -5.17 28.98
N ASN A 6 -26.92 -3.84 28.92
CA ASN A 6 -26.20 -2.95 29.83
C ASN A 6 -26.55 -3.21 31.29
N LYS A 7 -27.84 -3.35 31.62
CA LYS A 7 -28.26 -3.68 32.99
C LYS A 7 -27.76 -5.06 33.43
N GLY A 8 -27.78 -6.04 32.53
CA GLY A 8 -27.23 -7.38 32.77
C GLY A 8 -25.73 -7.33 33.04
N LEU A 9 -24.98 -6.59 32.23
CA LEU A 9 -23.53 -6.40 32.36
C LEU A 9 -23.20 -5.67 33.66
N GLU A 10 -23.84 -4.55 33.97
CA GLU A 10 -23.65 -3.82 35.22
C GLU A 10 -23.88 -4.72 36.44
N THR A 11 -24.93 -5.53 36.41
CA THR A 11 -25.25 -6.44 37.52
C THR A 11 -24.19 -7.53 37.64
N ALA A 12 -23.87 -8.23 36.54
CA ALA A 12 -22.89 -9.30 36.54
C ALA A 12 -21.48 -8.81 36.89
N SER A 13 -21.08 -7.64 36.40
CA SER A 13 -19.79 -7.02 36.73
C SER A 13 -19.67 -6.67 38.21
N LYS A 14 -20.75 -6.22 38.87
CA LYS A 14 -20.74 -5.98 40.32
C LYS A 14 -20.48 -7.27 41.09
N TYR A 15 -21.16 -8.36 40.75
CA TYR A 15 -20.93 -9.67 41.39
C TYR A 15 -19.52 -10.18 41.09
N LEU A 16 -19.08 -10.10 39.83
CA LEU A 16 -17.75 -10.52 39.43
C LEU A 16 -16.66 -9.76 40.20
N ASN A 17 -16.77 -8.43 40.32
CA ASN A 17 -15.80 -7.61 41.07
C ASN A 17 -15.73 -7.96 42.56
N ILE A 18 -16.83 -8.42 43.17
CA ILE A 18 -16.82 -8.92 44.56
C ILE A 18 -16.10 -10.27 44.65
N CYS A 19 -16.21 -11.11 43.61
CA CYS A 19 -15.60 -12.43 43.59
C CYS A 19 -14.10 -12.41 43.29
N LEU A 20 -13.62 -11.50 42.43
CA LEU A 20 -12.23 -11.46 41.97
C LEU A 20 -11.24 -11.30 43.13
N GLY A 21 -10.41 -12.33 43.35
CA GLY A 21 -9.36 -12.36 44.39
C GLY A 21 -9.85 -12.67 45.81
N VAL A 22 -11.14 -12.92 46.00
CA VAL A 22 -11.75 -13.23 47.31
C VAL A 22 -12.52 -14.54 47.28
N PHE A 23 -13.33 -14.76 46.23
CA PHE A 23 -14.21 -15.92 46.08
C PHE A 23 -14.06 -16.52 44.67
N ASP A 24 -12.89 -17.06 44.36
CA ASP A 24 -12.58 -17.60 43.02
C ASP A 24 -13.57 -18.67 42.54
N ASP A 25 -14.02 -19.55 43.43
CA ASP A 25 -15.01 -20.59 43.10
C ASP A 25 -16.37 -19.98 42.67
N ALA A 26 -16.70 -18.78 43.15
CA ALA A 26 -17.94 -18.08 42.79
C ALA A 26 -17.88 -17.43 41.40
N ILE A 27 -16.69 -17.20 40.84
CA ILE A 27 -16.51 -16.69 39.46
C ILE A 27 -17.19 -17.64 38.47
N VAL A 28 -17.01 -18.96 38.64
CA VAL A 28 -17.65 -19.98 37.80
C VAL A 28 -19.17 -19.92 37.91
N ALA A 29 -19.71 -19.64 39.09
CA ALA A 29 -21.15 -19.53 39.29
C ALA A 29 -21.72 -18.31 38.54
N VAL A 30 -21.01 -17.17 38.55
CA VAL A 30 -21.38 -15.97 37.78
C VAL A 30 -21.42 -16.30 36.29
N PHE A 31 -20.35 -16.87 35.74
CA PHE A 31 -20.31 -17.24 34.32
C PHE A 31 -21.32 -18.33 33.97
N THR A 32 -21.52 -19.33 34.82
CA THR A 32 -22.57 -20.35 34.63
C THR A 32 -23.95 -19.71 34.54
N ARG A 33 -24.25 -18.74 35.39
CA ARG A 33 -25.54 -18.05 35.38
C ARG A 33 -25.70 -17.17 34.15
N VAL A 34 -24.67 -16.42 33.77
CA VAL A 34 -24.68 -15.55 32.58
C VAL A 34 -24.77 -16.38 31.29
N PHE A 35 -24.20 -17.58 31.27
CA PHE A 35 -24.14 -18.45 30.10
C PHE A 35 -25.32 -19.45 30.01
N GLN A 36 -26.15 -19.52 31.05
CA GLN A 36 -27.29 -20.44 31.13
C GLN A 36 -28.26 -20.44 29.93
N PRO A 37 -28.51 -19.31 29.22
CA PRO A 37 -29.33 -19.35 28.00
C PRO A 37 -28.82 -20.34 26.95
N PHE A 38 -27.50 -20.45 26.78
CA PHE A 38 -26.86 -21.39 25.85
C PHE A 38 -27.00 -22.84 26.29
N ASP A 39 -26.83 -23.12 27.59
CA ASP A 39 -26.93 -24.49 28.14
C ASP A 39 -28.34 -25.07 27.97
N ARG A 40 -29.36 -24.20 27.93
CA ARG A 40 -30.78 -24.60 27.80
C ARG A 40 -31.26 -24.68 26.34
N GLY A 41 -30.38 -24.44 25.36
CA GLY A 41 -30.76 -24.39 23.94
C GLY A 41 -31.76 -23.29 23.59
N GLN A 42 -31.98 -22.34 24.50
CA GLN A 42 -32.93 -21.25 24.34
C GLN A 42 -32.16 -20.03 23.81
N GLN A 43 -32.53 -19.54 22.62
CA GLN A 43 -32.08 -18.27 21.99
C GLN A 43 -30.82 -18.31 21.11
N LEU A 44 -30.86 -19.07 20.00
CA LEU A 44 -29.91 -18.86 18.89
C LEU A 44 -30.04 -17.45 18.26
N TYR A 45 -31.24 -16.85 18.28
CA TYR A 45 -31.50 -15.59 17.59
C TYR A 45 -30.75 -14.37 18.16
N TYR A 46 -30.44 -14.36 19.47
CA TYR A 46 -29.69 -13.28 20.13
C TYR A 46 -28.34 -13.73 20.70
N ALA A 47 -27.89 -14.93 20.29
CA ALA A 47 -26.67 -15.55 20.81
C ALA A 47 -25.45 -14.64 20.64
N ALA A 48 -25.23 -14.12 19.43
CA ALA A 48 -24.09 -13.26 19.14
C ALA A 48 -24.10 -11.96 19.97
N ASP A 49 -25.25 -11.30 20.08
CA ASP A 49 -25.39 -10.07 20.88
C ASP A 49 -25.14 -10.32 22.37
N HIS A 50 -25.65 -11.43 22.92
CA HIS A 50 -25.41 -11.80 24.32
C HIS A 50 -23.92 -12.08 24.55
N LEU A 51 -23.26 -12.79 23.63
CA LEU A 51 -21.82 -13.04 23.72
C LEU A 51 -21.03 -11.73 23.65
N ARG A 52 -21.34 -10.88 22.67
CA ARG A 52 -20.65 -9.62 22.39
C ARG A 52 -20.82 -8.58 23.51
N TYR A 53 -22.05 -8.36 23.99
CA TYR A 53 -22.35 -7.26 24.92
C TYR A 53 -22.34 -7.66 26.39
N LEU A 54 -22.33 -8.96 26.71
CA LEU A 54 -22.34 -9.43 28.10
C LEU A 54 -21.17 -10.37 28.42
N VAL A 55 -21.02 -11.47 27.68
CA VAL A 55 -20.04 -12.51 28.04
C VAL A 55 -18.60 -12.05 27.79
N VAL A 56 -18.29 -11.56 26.60
CA VAL A 56 -16.94 -11.08 26.23
C VAL A 56 -16.47 -9.94 27.15
N PRO A 57 -17.27 -8.90 27.45
CA PRO A 57 -16.88 -7.87 28.41
C PRO A 57 -16.59 -8.41 29.81
N LEU A 58 -17.37 -9.37 30.34
CA LEU A 58 -17.09 -9.98 31.65
C LEU A 58 -15.79 -10.80 31.64
N LEU A 59 -15.54 -11.55 30.56
CA LEU A 59 -14.27 -12.26 30.39
C LEU A 59 -13.10 -11.27 30.31
N ARG A 60 -13.26 -10.14 29.62
CA ARG A 60 -12.27 -9.07 29.54
C ARG A 60 -11.95 -8.50 30.91
N ILE A 61 -12.95 -8.15 31.71
CA ILE A 61 -12.77 -7.65 33.09
C ILE A 61 -11.99 -8.66 33.93
N THR A 62 -12.34 -9.95 33.81
CA THR A 62 -11.63 -11.03 34.50
C THR A 62 -10.17 -11.12 34.03
N ALA A 63 -9.93 -11.02 32.72
CA ALA A 63 -8.59 -11.08 32.13
C ALA A 63 -7.71 -9.92 32.62
N GLU A 64 -8.22 -8.70 32.58
CA GLU A 64 -7.54 -7.50 33.07
C GLU A 64 -7.20 -7.62 34.55
N TYR A 65 -8.13 -8.14 35.37
CA TYR A 65 -7.86 -8.37 36.78
C TYR A 65 -6.74 -9.39 37.00
N CYS A 66 -6.76 -10.54 36.30
CA CYS A 66 -5.71 -11.56 36.37
C CYS A 66 -4.34 -11.02 35.95
N GLN A 67 -4.30 -10.15 34.94
CA GLN A 67 -3.07 -9.52 34.46
C GLN A 67 -2.47 -8.57 35.51
N ASN A 68 -3.32 -7.81 36.21
CA ASN A 68 -2.90 -6.88 37.25
C ASN A 68 -2.60 -7.57 38.58
N ASN A 69 -3.10 -8.78 38.80
CA ASN A 69 -2.95 -9.55 40.03
C ASN A 69 -2.53 -10.99 39.71
N PRO A 70 -1.26 -11.23 39.32
CA PRO A 70 -0.80 -12.58 39.00
C PRO A 70 -0.83 -13.48 40.25
N GLY A 71 -1.42 -14.67 40.12
CA GLY A 71 -1.45 -15.69 41.18
C GLY A 71 -2.60 -15.58 42.19
N THR A 72 -3.48 -14.58 42.08
CA THR A 72 -4.62 -14.42 43.01
C THR A 72 -5.83 -15.28 42.66
N ILE A 73 -5.96 -15.78 41.41
CA ILE A 73 -7.09 -16.63 41.02
C ILE A 73 -6.65 -18.09 40.88
N ASN A 74 -7.30 -19.00 41.60
CA ASN A 74 -7.08 -20.44 41.49
C ASN A 74 -7.91 -21.05 40.34
N LEU A 75 -7.43 -20.85 39.11
CA LEU A 75 -8.11 -21.21 37.85
C LEU A 75 -8.27 -22.69 37.43
N PRO A 76 -7.63 -23.72 38.02
CA PRO A 76 -7.73 -25.09 37.50
C PRO A 76 -9.17 -25.65 37.45
N LYS A 77 -10.03 -25.29 38.41
CA LYS A 77 -11.44 -25.72 38.43
C LYS A 77 -12.32 -24.95 37.44
N THR A 78 -11.93 -23.73 37.07
CA THR A 78 -12.71 -22.82 36.23
C THR A 78 -12.41 -23.02 34.74
N GLN A 79 -11.26 -23.62 34.43
CA GLN A 79 -10.74 -23.76 33.08
C GLN A 79 -11.66 -24.53 32.12
N ASN A 80 -12.30 -25.62 32.57
CA ASN A 80 -13.22 -26.37 31.70
C ASN A 80 -14.41 -25.51 31.26
N ARG A 81 -14.98 -24.74 32.18
CA ARG A 81 -16.11 -23.85 31.86
C ARG A 81 -15.68 -22.70 30.97
N PHE A 82 -14.50 -22.12 31.22
CA PHE A 82 -13.97 -21.09 30.33
C PHE A 82 -13.69 -21.61 28.92
N ASN A 83 -13.10 -22.81 28.77
CA ASN A 83 -12.88 -23.41 27.47
C ASN A 83 -14.18 -23.62 26.68
N GLU A 84 -15.25 -24.05 27.35
CA GLU A 84 -16.58 -24.17 26.73
C GLU A 84 -17.10 -22.81 26.24
N ILE A 85 -16.99 -21.78 27.10
CA ILE A 85 -17.40 -20.41 26.76
C ILE A 85 -16.57 -19.88 25.58
N PHE A 86 -15.24 -20.07 25.57
CA PHE A 86 -14.36 -19.64 24.49
C PHE A 86 -14.72 -20.32 23.17
N THR A 87 -14.93 -21.64 23.19
CA THR A 87 -15.35 -22.40 22.01
C THR A 87 -16.66 -21.85 21.44
N ARG A 88 -17.62 -21.53 22.30
CA ARG A 88 -18.89 -20.92 21.86
C ARG A 88 -18.71 -19.51 21.32
N CYS A 89 -17.87 -18.69 21.94
CA CYS A 89 -17.52 -17.37 21.41
C CYS A 89 -16.91 -17.47 20.01
N LEU A 90 -16.09 -18.49 19.74
CA LEU A 90 -15.44 -18.70 18.44
C LEU A 90 -16.42 -19.13 17.34
N ILE A 91 -17.46 -19.91 17.68
CA ILE A 91 -18.54 -20.23 16.73
C ILE A 91 -19.24 -18.96 16.22
N PHE A 92 -19.34 -17.92 17.06
CA PHE A 92 -19.97 -16.64 16.71
C PHE A 92 -18.97 -15.52 16.42
N LEU A 93 -17.71 -15.87 16.10
CA LEU A 93 -16.62 -14.90 15.95
C LEU A 93 -16.98 -13.80 14.94
N CYS A 94 -17.48 -14.18 13.77
CA CYS A 94 -17.85 -13.24 12.70
C CYS A 94 -18.94 -12.25 13.13
N GLN A 95 -19.85 -12.64 14.02
CA GLN A 95 -20.91 -11.75 14.51
C GLN A 95 -20.49 -10.91 15.72
N ILE A 96 -19.48 -11.37 16.47
CA ILE A 96 -18.91 -10.61 17.59
C ILE A 96 -18.00 -9.49 17.08
N LEU A 97 -17.18 -9.76 16.06
CA LEU A 97 -16.17 -8.83 15.55
C LEU A 97 -16.76 -7.82 14.56
N VAL A 98 -17.47 -6.82 15.08
CA VAL A 98 -18.06 -5.75 14.25
C VAL A 98 -17.20 -4.48 14.25
N THR A 99 -16.55 -4.18 15.37
CA THR A 99 -15.68 -3.01 15.54
C THR A 99 -14.27 -3.40 16.00
N CYS A 100 -13.31 -2.49 15.86
CA CYS A 100 -11.96 -2.69 16.40
C CYS A 100 -11.98 -2.91 17.92
N GLU A 101 -12.88 -2.23 18.63
CA GLU A 101 -13.07 -2.40 20.07
C GLU A 101 -13.58 -3.80 20.41
N ASP A 102 -14.50 -4.35 19.61
CA ASP A 102 -14.97 -5.74 19.80
C ASP A 102 -13.81 -6.73 19.67
N ALA A 103 -12.94 -6.54 18.67
CA ALA A 103 -11.75 -7.39 18.46
C ALA A 103 -10.77 -7.28 19.62
N GLU A 104 -10.49 -6.08 20.11
CA GLU A 104 -9.62 -5.86 21.27
C GLU A 104 -10.19 -6.49 22.54
N ASN A 105 -11.49 -6.31 22.79
CA ASN A 105 -12.18 -6.89 23.92
C ASN A 105 -12.16 -8.42 23.87
N PHE A 106 -12.44 -8.98 22.69
CA PHE A 106 -12.42 -10.42 22.46
C PHE A 106 -11.03 -11.01 22.66
N VAL A 107 -10.01 -10.45 22.03
CA VAL A 107 -8.64 -10.94 22.13
C VAL A 107 -8.11 -10.82 23.57
N THR A 108 -8.46 -9.74 24.27
CA THR A 108 -8.10 -9.57 25.68
C THR A 108 -8.79 -10.63 26.55
N ALA A 109 -10.07 -10.90 26.34
CA ALA A 109 -10.78 -11.99 27.01
C ALA A 109 -10.10 -13.35 26.78
N MET A 110 -9.58 -13.60 25.57
CA MET A 110 -8.84 -14.83 25.23
C MET A 110 -7.46 -14.93 25.88
N THR A 111 -6.97 -13.93 26.61
CA THR A 111 -5.72 -14.04 27.39
C THR A 111 -5.89 -14.78 28.72
N LEU A 112 -7.13 -15.08 29.12
CA LEU A 112 -7.40 -15.90 30.31
C LEU A 112 -6.81 -17.31 30.17
N PRO A 113 -6.37 -17.96 31.28
CA PRO A 113 -5.75 -19.28 31.22
C PRO A 113 -6.55 -20.36 30.48
N GLY A 114 -5.95 -20.94 29.43
CA GLY A 114 -6.58 -21.90 28.52
C GLY A 114 -7.27 -21.26 27.31
N GLY A 115 -7.56 -19.96 27.38
CA GLY A 115 -8.07 -19.16 26.27
C GLY A 115 -7.14 -19.15 25.06
N PRO A 116 -5.83 -18.85 25.21
CA PRO A 116 -4.90 -18.83 24.09
C PRO A 116 -4.81 -20.20 23.39
N ASP A 117 -4.82 -21.29 24.15
CA ASP A 117 -4.73 -22.64 23.58
C ASP A 117 -5.93 -22.98 22.69
N VAL A 118 -7.15 -22.63 23.13
CA VAL A 118 -8.38 -22.84 22.36
C VAL A 118 -8.42 -21.86 21.18
N PHE A 119 -8.18 -20.59 21.44
CA PHE A 119 -8.31 -19.52 20.44
C PHE A 119 -7.33 -19.70 19.27
N LEU A 120 -6.04 -19.88 19.56
CA LEU A 120 -5.01 -19.98 18.53
C LEU A 120 -5.16 -21.26 17.71
N LYS A 121 -5.57 -22.36 18.35
CA LYS A 121 -5.83 -23.63 17.67
C LYS A 121 -7.03 -23.53 16.71
N GLU A 122 -8.14 -22.97 17.17
CA GLU A 122 -9.33 -22.77 16.34
C GLU A 122 -9.05 -21.83 15.16
N LEU A 123 -8.24 -20.77 15.37
CA LEU A 123 -7.80 -19.89 14.30
C LEU A 123 -6.85 -20.53 13.28
N THR A 124 -6.40 -21.78 13.46
CA THR A 124 -5.61 -22.49 12.43
C THR A 124 -6.31 -23.71 11.86
N GLU A 125 -7.19 -24.33 12.65
CA GLU A 125 -7.84 -25.61 12.28
C GLU A 125 -9.29 -25.44 11.80
N SER A 126 -9.94 -24.31 12.12
CA SER A 126 -11.37 -24.13 11.87
C SER A 126 -11.68 -23.42 10.55
N ARG A 127 -12.80 -23.84 9.94
CA ARG A 127 -13.45 -23.14 8.82
C ARG A 127 -13.93 -21.73 9.18
N THR A 128 -14.00 -21.39 10.47
CA THR A 128 -14.36 -20.04 10.92
C THR A 128 -13.48 -18.96 10.28
N LEU A 129 -12.21 -19.26 9.97
CA LEU A 129 -11.34 -18.33 9.24
C LEU A 129 -11.86 -17.99 7.84
N ASP A 130 -12.47 -18.96 7.15
CA ASP A 130 -12.92 -18.77 5.77
C ASP A 130 -14.12 -17.82 5.68
N GLU A 131 -14.88 -17.70 6.77
CA GLU A 131 -16.05 -16.83 6.90
C GLU A 131 -15.70 -15.39 7.29
N LEU A 132 -14.48 -15.14 7.78
CA LEU A 132 -14.06 -13.79 8.19
C LEU A 132 -13.83 -12.90 6.97
N SER A 133 -14.43 -11.71 7.01
CA SER A 133 -14.17 -10.66 6.01
C SER A 133 -12.77 -10.06 6.16
N SER A 134 -12.29 -9.40 5.11
CA SER A 134 -10.98 -8.73 5.10
C SER A 134 -10.80 -7.74 6.26
N SER A 135 -11.84 -6.95 6.57
CA SER A 135 -11.81 -6.00 7.69
C SER A 135 -11.71 -6.71 9.04
N GLN A 136 -12.41 -7.84 9.21
CA GLN A 136 -12.35 -8.63 10.44
C GLN A 136 -10.99 -9.29 10.64
N LEU A 137 -10.38 -9.80 9.58
CA LEU A 137 -9.02 -10.31 9.64
C LEU A 137 -8.04 -9.22 10.08
N ASN A 138 -8.14 -8.01 9.50
CA ASN A 138 -7.28 -6.90 9.89
C ASN A 138 -7.48 -6.49 11.37
N MET A 139 -8.73 -6.44 11.85
CA MET A 139 -9.03 -6.18 13.26
C MET A 139 -8.41 -7.23 14.19
N LEU A 140 -8.51 -8.52 13.83
CA LEU A 140 -7.90 -9.61 14.59
C LEU A 140 -6.37 -9.56 14.57
N ILE A 141 -5.76 -9.37 13.40
CA ILE A 141 -4.29 -9.24 13.26
C ILE A 141 -3.77 -8.13 14.18
N ALA A 142 -4.42 -6.96 14.15
CA ALA A 142 -4.04 -5.83 14.98
C ALA A 142 -4.23 -6.09 16.48
N ALA A 143 -5.33 -6.74 16.88
CA ALA A 143 -5.62 -7.04 18.28
C ALA A 143 -4.69 -8.13 18.84
N ILE A 144 -4.47 -9.22 18.10
CA ILE A 144 -3.56 -10.31 18.48
C ILE A 144 -2.12 -9.78 18.56
N SER A 145 -1.67 -9.00 17.58
CA SER A 145 -0.33 -8.41 17.58
C SER A 145 -0.07 -7.59 18.85
N ARG A 146 -1.05 -6.80 19.30
CA ARG A 146 -0.96 -5.95 20.51
C ARG A 146 -1.00 -6.75 21.81
N SER A 147 -1.79 -7.82 21.85
CA SER A 147 -1.96 -8.67 23.05
C SER A 147 -1.02 -9.88 23.10
N SER A 148 -0.17 -10.06 22.09
CA SER A 148 0.72 -11.23 21.93
C SER A 148 1.53 -11.58 23.18
N GLN A 149 2.10 -10.58 23.85
CA GLN A 149 2.90 -10.78 25.07
C GLN A 149 2.10 -11.29 26.27
N ARG A 150 0.77 -11.13 26.26
CA ARG A 150 -0.15 -11.54 27.32
C ARG A 150 -0.79 -12.91 27.05
N MET A 151 -0.61 -13.46 25.85
CA MET A 151 -1.11 -14.78 25.48
C MET A 151 -0.14 -15.86 25.94
N VAL A 152 -0.36 -16.39 27.14
CA VAL A 152 0.47 -17.46 27.70
C VAL A 152 -0.16 -18.82 27.40
N LEU A 153 0.53 -19.60 26.56
CA LEU A 153 0.17 -21.00 26.28
C LEU A 153 0.48 -21.89 27.49
N LYS A 154 -0.25 -23.00 27.63
CA LYS A 154 0.06 -24.02 28.64
C LYS A 154 1.43 -24.67 28.40
N ALA A 155 2.09 -25.06 29.48
CA ALA A 155 3.29 -25.88 29.40
C ALA A 155 3.00 -27.17 28.62
N LYS A 156 3.79 -27.46 27.59
CA LYS A 156 3.62 -28.59 26.65
C LYS A 156 2.32 -28.54 25.82
N SER A 157 1.75 -27.35 25.62
CA SER A 157 0.65 -27.18 24.68
C SER A 157 1.06 -27.60 23.26
N LYS A 158 0.10 -28.17 22.53
CA LYS A 158 0.22 -28.45 21.09
C LYS A 158 -0.37 -27.31 20.23
N SER A 159 -0.88 -26.26 20.86
CA SER A 159 -1.45 -25.12 20.16
C SER A 159 -0.36 -24.36 19.40
N PRO A 160 -0.69 -23.80 18.22
CA PRO A 160 0.23 -22.99 17.45
C PRO A 160 0.67 -21.76 18.23
N SER A 161 1.87 -21.29 17.94
CA SER A 161 2.41 -20.04 18.47
C SER A 161 1.64 -18.84 17.90
N VAL A 162 1.68 -17.71 18.61
CA VAL A 162 1.06 -16.45 18.14
C VAL A 162 1.61 -16.02 16.78
N ALA A 163 2.91 -16.25 16.52
CA ALA A 163 3.54 -15.91 15.25
C ALA A 163 3.00 -16.77 14.09
N GLU A 164 2.83 -18.08 14.29
CA GLU A 164 2.23 -18.97 13.28
C GLU A 164 0.79 -18.57 12.95
N VAL A 165 -0.03 -18.27 13.97
CA VAL A 165 -1.41 -17.81 13.75
C VAL A 165 -1.45 -16.47 13.02
N LEU A 166 -0.61 -15.50 13.41
CA LEU A 166 -0.53 -14.22 12.71
C LEU A 166 -0.09 -14.39 11.26
N SER A 167 0.85 -15.31 10.99
CA SER A 167 1.25 -15.64 9.62
C SER A 167 0.06 -16.15 8.79
N CYS A 168 -0.69 -17.14 9.30
CA CYS A 168 -1.88 -17.68 8.63
C CYS A 168 -2.96 -16.61 8.39
N LEU A 169 -3.23 -15.76 9.38
CA LEU A 169 -4.22 -14.68 9.25
C LEU A 169 -3.79 -13.64 8.21
N ILE A 170 -2.51 -13.27 8.16
CA ILE A 170 -1.97 -12.30 7.19
C ILE A 170 -1.98 -12.88 5.79
N GLN A 171 -1.61 -14.14 5.63
CA GLN A 171 -1.71 -14.84 4.34
C GLN A 171 -3.15 -14.81 3.84
N ARG A 172 -4.11 -15.20 4.69
CA ARG A 172 -5.54 -15.17 4.34
C ARG A 172 -6.04 -13.75 4.04
N HIS A 173 -5.61 -12.74 4.80
CA HIS A 173 -5.97 -11.35 4.54
C HIS A 173 -5.43 -10.89 3.19
N CYS A 174 -4.16 -11.20 2.87
CA CYS A 174 -3.57 -10.94 1.57
C CYS A 174 -4.39 -11.58 0.45
N ASP A 175 -4.89 -12.80 0.65
CA ASP A 175 -5.70 -13.55 -0.33
C ASP A 175 -7.05 -12.91 -0.66
N ILE A 176 -7.64 -12.08 0.22
CA ILE A 176 -9.00 -11.55 0.02
C ILE A 176 -9.11 -10.02 0.04
N VAL A 177 -8.05 -9.31 0.42
CA VAL A 177 -8.11 -7.85 0.58
C VAL A 177 -8.29 -7.13 -0.76
N ASP A 178 -9.15 -6.11 -0.77
CA ASP A 178 -9.32 -5.12 -1.83
C ASP A 178 -8.71 -3.80 -1.32
N VAL A 179 -7.48 -3.51 -1.74
CA VAL A 179 -6.71 -2.37 -1.22
C VAL A 179 -7.28 -1.06 -1.74
N ARG A 180 -7.72 -0.18 -0.84
CA ARG A 180 -8.42 1.07 -1.19
C ARG A 180 -7.67 2.35 -0.87
N SER A 181 -6.57 2.25 -0.12
CA SER A 181 -5.76 3.41 0.26
C SER A 181 -4.28 3.08 0.31
N HIS A 182 -3.43 4.08 0.06
CA HIS A 182 -1.98 3.95 0.17
C HIS A 182 -1.56 3.53 1.59
N THR A 183 -2.25 4.01 2.63
CA THR A 183 -1.99 3.64 4.03
C THR A 183 -2.27 2.16 4.28
N GLU A 184 -3.38 1.65 3.77
CA GLU A 184 -3.74 0.23 3.86
C GLU A 184 -2.71 -0.66 3.16
N LEU A 185 -2.27 -0.29 1.95
CA LEU A 185 -1.22 -1.01 1.23
C LEU A 185 0.07 -1.11 2.07
N GLN A 186 0.52 0.01 2.64
CA GLN A 186 1.73 0.03 3.46
C GLN A 186 1.56 -0.82 4.73
N MET A 187 0.41 -0.75 5.40
CA MET A 187 0.14 -1.56 6.60
C MET A 187 0.15 -3.06 6.30
N ILE A 188 -0.41 -3.48 5.15
CA ILE A 188 -0.41 -4.90 4.74
C ILE A 188 1.02 -5.36 4.50
N VAL A 189 1.80 -4.61 3.72
CA VAL A 189 3.21 -4.96 3.43
C VAL A 189 4.04 -5.02 4.71
N GLN A 190 3.88 -4.06 5.62
CA GLN A 190 4.56 -4.09 6.92
C GLN A 190 4.14 -5.30 7.77
N SER A 191 2.86 -5.69 7.71
CA SER A 191 2.36 -6.86 8.42
C SER A 191 2.96 -8.14 7.85
N CYS A 192 3.02 -8.29 6.52
CA CYS A 192 3.71 -9.39 5.85
C CYS A 192 5.19 -9.44 6.27
N LEU A 193 5.92 -8.34 6.16
CA LEU A 193 7.33 -8.29 6.55
C LEU A 193 7.60 -8.69 8.00
N ARG A 194 6.65 -8.43 8.90
CA ARG A 194 6.78 -8.74 10.32
C ARG A 194 6.44 -10.18 10.66
N TRP A 195 5.43 -10.75 10.01
CA TRP A 195 4.81 -11.99 10.47
C TRP A 195 4.68 -13.08 9.39
N SER A 196 4.64 -12.72 8.10
CA SER A 196 4.60 -13.66 6.96
C SER A 196 5.30 -13.07 5.73
N PRO A 197 6.64 -13.01 5.72
CA PRO A 197 7.39 -12.46 4.57
C PRO A 197 7.11 -13.22 3.27
N GLU A 198 6.85 -14.52 3.35
CA GLU A 198 6.50 -15.40 2.23
C GLU A 198 5.19 -15.02 1.53
N SER A 199 4.24 -14.41 2.25
CA SER A 199 2.96 -13.97 1.65
C SER A 199 3.11 -12.75 0.74
N LEU A 200 4.24 -12.03 0.83
CA LEU A 200 4.44 -10.79 0.11
C LEU A 200 4.50 -10.99 -1.42
N ASP A 201 5.09 -12.10 -1.87
CA ASP A 201 5.19 -12.42 -3.30
C ASP A 201 3.81 -12.67 -3.92
N SER A 202 2.97 -13.49 -3.27
CA SER A 202 1.59 -13.71 -3.68
C SER A 202 0.77 -12.42 -3.69
N PHE A 203 0.91 -11.61 -2.64
CA PHE A 203 0.22 -10.33 -2.52
C PHE A 203 0.60 -9.37 -3.66
N PHE A 204 1.89 -9.19 -3.90
CA PHE A 204 2.37 -8.34 -5.00
C PHE A 204 2.01 -8.90 -6.39
N GLY A 205 2.00 -10.22 -6.58
CA GLY A 205 1.55 -10.83 -7.83
C GLY A 205 0.08 -10.55 -8.14
N ARG A 206 -0.76 -10.31 -7.12
CA ARG A 206 -2.18 -9.98 -7.29
C ARG A 206 -2.46 -8.48 -7.37
N LEU A 207 -1.60 -7.64 -6.80
CA LEU A 207 -1.80 -6.20 -6.72
C LEU A 207 -2.10 -5.54 -8.09
N PRO A 208 -1.39 -5.85 -9.20
CA PRO A 208 -1.75 -5.31 -10.52
C PRO A 208 -3.18 -5.64 -10.94
N LYS A 209 -3.59 -6.90 -10.78
CA LYS A 209 -4.95 -7.36 -11.13
C LYS A 209 -6.02 -6.67 -10.28
N MET A 210 -5.77 -6.50 -8.97
CA MET A 210 -6.68 -5.77 -8.07
C MET A 210 -6.91 -4.32 -8.50
N VAL A 211 -5.92 -3.69 -9.14
CA VAL A 211 -6.05 -2.33 -9.67
C VAL A 211 -6.78 -2.34 -11.01
N THR A 212 -6.40 -3.23 -11.94
CA THR A 212 -6.98 -3.28 -13.31
C THR A 212 -8.41 -3.78 -13.36
N ASP A 213 -8.79 -4.70 -12.47
CA ASP A 213 -10.15 -5.25 -12.43
C ASP A 213 -11.17 -4.25 -11.87
N SER A 214 -10.70 -3.09 -11.36
CA SER A 214 -11.57 -2.02 -10.93
C SER A 214 -12.03 -1.14 -12.10
N PRO A 215 -13.31 -0.74 -12.14
CA PRO A 215 -13.79 0.25 -13.13
C PRO A 215 -13.08 1.61 -13.01
N ASP A 216 -12.44 1.89 -11.88
CA ASP A 216 -11.71 3.13 -11.59
C ASP A 216 -10.18 2.89 -11.55
N ALA A 217 -9.64 2.02 -12.41
CA ALA A 217 -8.23 1.62 -12.39
C ALA A 217 -7.25 2.81 -12.37
N GLU A 218 -7.48 3.83 -13.20
CA GLU A 218 -6.65 5.05 -13.24
C GLU A 218 -6.63 5.80 -11.90
N ARG A 219 -7.82 5.98 -11.32
CA ARG A 219 -7.97 6.65 -10.03
C ARG A 219 -7.35 5.82 -8.91
N ARG A 220 -7.52 4.49 -8.92
CA ARG A 220 -6.89 3.58 -7.97
C ARG A 220 -5.37 3.66 -8.06
N PHE A 221 -4.81 3.62 -9.27
CA PHE A 221 -3.38 3.75 -9.45
C PHE A 221 -2.86 5.06 -8.84
N SER A 222 -3.48 6.17 -9.24
CA SER A 222 -3.06 7.52 -8.83
C SER A 222 -3.26 7.79 -7.34
N ALA A 223 -4.30 7.23 -6.70
CA ALA A 223 -4.63 7.48 -5.30
C ALA A 223 -4.03 6.46 -4.31
N VAL A 224 -3.70 5.25 -4.78
CA VAL A 224 -3.23 4.14 -3.92
C VAL A 224 -1.79 3.75 -4.27
N ILE A 225 -1.51 3.46 -5.54
CA ILE A 225 -0.22 2.89 -5.96
C ILE A 225 0.85 3.97 -5.97
N THR A 226 0.69 5.04 -6.76
CA THR A 226 1.70 6.10 -6.91
C THR A 226 2.18 6.65 -5.56
N PRO A 227 1.29 7.03 -4.62
CA PRO A 227 1.71 7.56 -3.32
C PRO A 227 2.41 6.52 -2.42
N SER A 228 2.29 5.23 -2.74
CA SER A 228 2.92 4.14 -1.97
C SER A 228 4.31 3.76 -2.49
N LEU A 229 4.66 4.08 -3.74
CA LEU A 229 5.88 3.56 -4.39
C LEU A 229 7.15 3.88 -3.62
N SER A 230 7.33 5.15 -3.23
CA SER A 230 8.49 5.58 -2.43
C SER A 230 8.59 4.81 -1.10
N ALA A 231 7.46 4.63 -0.41
CA ALA A 231 7.43 3.86 0.84
C ALA A 231 7.75 2.37 0.61
N LEU A 232 7.25 1.78 -0.47
CA LEU A 232 7.56 0.39 -0.84
C LEU A 232 9.04 0.21 -1.19
N HIS A 233 9.65 1.19 -1.87
CA HIS A 233 11.08 1.20 -2.17
C HIS A 233 11.91 1.30 -0.88
N LEU A 234 11.56 2.21 0.04
CA LEU A 234 12.24 2.28 1.34
C LEU A 234 12.12 0.97 2.13
N LEU A 235 10.96 0.30 2.08
CA LEU A 235 10.76 -1.00 2.71
C LEU A 235 11.62 -2.08 2.04
N SER A 236 11.75 -2.08 0.70
CA SER A 236 12.59 -3.07 0.00
C SER A 236 14.05 -2.97 0.42
N ILE A 237 14.57 -1.75 0.58
CA ILE A 237 15.95 -1.51 1.06
C ILE A 237 16.09 -1.95 2.52
N ARG A 238 15.16 -1.51 3.38
CA ARG A 238 15.22 -1.74 4.83
C ARG A 238 15.16 -3.23 5.18
N TYR A 239 14.39 -4.01 4.43
CA TYR A 239 14.11 -5.42 4.72
C TYR A 239 14.75 -6.40 3.71
N LYS A 240 15.80 -5.97 3.01
CA LYS A 240 16.53 -6.77 2.02
C LYS A 240 17.10 -8.10 2.53
N SER A 241 17.28 -8.25 3.84
CA SER A 241 17.75 -9.50 4.48
C SER A 241 16.63 -10.49 4.75
N ILE A 242 15.36 -10.04 4.76
CA ILE A 242 14.19 -10.86 5.07
C ILE A 242 13.53 -11.32 3.79
N VAL A 243 13.36 -10.42 2.83
CA VAL A 243 12.69 -10.70 1.55
C VAL A 243 13.69 -10.57 0.41
N PRO A 244 13.73 -11.54 -0.52
CA PRO A 244 14.53 -11.42 -1.73
C PRO A 244 14.15 -10.17 -2.54
N GLN A 245 15.14 -9.39 -2.97
CA GLN A 245 14.90 -8.18 -3.78
C GLN A 245 14.10 -8.47 -5.06
N GLY A 246 14.21 -9.69 -5.61
CA GLY A 246 13.44 -10.12 -6.77
C GLY A 246 11.93 -9.98 -6.61
N VAL A 247 11.39 -10.10 -5.40
CA VAL A 247 9.95 -9.95 -5.11
C VAL A 247 9.51 -8.50 -5.34
N TYR A 248 10.18 -7.54 -4.73
CA TYR A 248 9.89 -6.11 -4.91
C TYR A 248 10.13 -5.65 -6.35
N ARG A 249 11.23 -6.08 -6.96
CA ARG A 249 11.57 -5.70 -8.34
C ARG A 249 10.53 -6.21 -9.34
N SER A 250 10.05 -7.44 -9.16
CA SER A 250 8.98 -8.00 -9.99
C SER A 250 7.66 -7.26 -9.78
N ALA A 251 7.35 -6.88 -8.54
CA ALA A 251 6.18 -6.05 -8.21
C ALA A 251 6.24 -4.67 -8.90
N PHE A 252 7.36 -3.96 -8.78
CA PHE A 252 7.54 -2.65 -9.41
C PHE A 252 7.43 -2.74 -10.93
N ARG A 253 8.04 -3.75 -11.57
CA ARG A 253 7.89 -3.99 -13.01
C ARG A 253 6.44 -4.22 -13.39
N ALA A 254 5.73 -5.08 -12.68
CA ALA A 254 4.32 -5.36 -12.98
C ALA A 254 3.42 -4.12 -12.80
N LEU A 255 3.67 -3.30 -11.77
CA LEU A 255 2.97 -2.04 -11.56
C LEU A 255 3.30 -1.02 -12.66
N MET A 256 4.55 -0.96 -13.11
CA MET A 256 4.97 -0.11 -14.24
C MET A 256 4.32 -0.52 -15.55
N THR A 257 4.33 -1.81 -15.88
CA THR A 257 3.63 -2.34 -17.07
C THR A 257 2.17 -1.95 -17.04
N MET A 258 1.50 -2.19 -15.91
CA MET A 258 0.09 -1.87 -15.75
C MET A 258 -0.17 -0.37 -15.89
N TRP A 259 0.66 0.50 -15.31
CA TRP A 259 0.55 1.95 -15.48
C TRP A 259 0.70 2.36 -16.95
N LEU A 260 1.68 1.80 -17.66
CA LEU A 260 1.93 2.07 -19.07
C LEU A 260 0.78 1.61 -19.98
N GLU A 261 0.10 0.53 -19.62
CA GLU A 261 -1.02 -0.02 -20.39
C GLU A 261 -2.35 0.68 -20.11
N THR A 262 -2.56 1.20 -18.90
CA THR A 262 -3.88 1.66 -18.44
C THR A 262 -3.99 3.15 -18.15
N VAL A 263 -2.89 3.83 -17.80
CA VAL A 263 -2.88 5.23 -17.36
C VAL A 263 -2.00 6.11 -18.24
N PHE A 264 -0.91 5.56 -18.79
CA PHE A 264 0.02 6.35 -19.57
C PHE A 264 -0.59 6.86 -20.88
N VAL A 265 -0.52 8.16 -21.08
CA VAL A 265 -0.94 8.82 -22.33
C VAL A 265 0.27 8.82 -23.25
N ARG A 266 0.13 8.23 -24.45
CA ARG A 266 1.21 8.21 -25.43
C ARG A 266 1.40 9.57 -26.09
N LYS A 267 2.60 9.80 -26.61
CA LYS A 267 2.91 11.00 -27.38
C LYS A 267 1.93 11.15 -28.56
N PRO A 268 1.24 12.29 -28.71
CA PRO A 268 0.33 12.52 -29.84
C PRO A 268 1.12 12.67 -31.15
N LEU A 269 0.47 12.34 -32.27
CA LEU A 269 1.05 12.52 -33.61
C LEU A 269 1.24 14.00 -33.95
N ASP A 270 0.26 14.83 -33.59
CA ASP A 270 0.28 16.28 -33.76
C ASP A 270 0.88 16.97 -32.52
N ASP A 271 2.09 16.55 -32.12
CA ASP A 271 2.80 17.12 -30.98
C ASP A 271 3.10 18.61 -31.20
N VAL A 272 2.56 19.46 -30.32
CA VAL A 272 2.77 20.91 -30.33
C VAL A 272 3.68 21.37 -29.20
N SER A 273 4.50 20.50 -28.60
CA SER A 273 5.33 20.81 -27.42
C SER A 273 6.30 21.97 -27.62
N GLU A 274 6.94 22.08 -28.78
CA GLU A 274 7.83 23.21 -29.08
C GLU A 274 7.05 24.52 -29.13
N ALA A 275 5.87 24.49 -29.74
CA ALA A 275 4.96 25.61 -29.74
C ALA A 275 4.51 25.92 -28.30
N LEU A 276 4.24 24.90 -27.46
CA LEU A 276 3.88 25.10 -26.05
C LEU A 276 4.99 25.74 -25.20
N ARG A 277 6.26 25.59 -25.59
CA ARG A 277 7.41 26.22 -24.89
C ARG A 277 7.65 27.68 -25.28
N THR A 278 7.21 28.08 -26.47
CA THR A 278 7.54 29.37 -27.11
C THR A 278 6.42 30.41 -27.04
N TYR A 279 5.60 30.38 -25.99
CA TYR A 279 4.55 31.39 -25.83
C TYR A 279 5.10 32.69 -25.24
N ASP A 280 5.54 33.59 -26.11
CA ASP A 280 5.70 34.99 -25.77
C ASP A 280 4.32 35.67 -25.75
N LEU A 281 3.56 35.44 -24.67
CA LEU A 281 2.30 36.16 -24.40
C LEU A 281 2.57 37.62 -24.00
N CYS A 282 3.77 37.91 -23.49
CA CYS A 282 4.26 39.24 -23.16
C CYS A 282 5.80 39.18 -23.21
N PRO A 283 6.54 40.31 -23.26
CA PRO A 283 7.96 40.30 -22.91
C PRO A 283 8.13 39.55 -21.58
N ALA A 284 9.07 38.59 -21.54
CA ALA A 284 9.21 37.60 -20.47
C ALA A 284 9.16 38.22 -19.04
N ASP A 285 9.63 39.45 -18.92
CA ASP A 285 9.70 40.26 -17.70
C ASP A 285 8.33 40.67 -17.11
N LYS A 286 7.22 40.50 -17.84
CA LYS A 286 5.86 40.92 -17.41
C LYS A 286 4.79 39.83 -17.51
N ALA A 287 5.11 38.66 -18.05
CA ALA A 287 4.12 37.63 -18.32
C ALA A 287 3.50 37.05 -17.03
N ASP A 288 4.29 36.91 -15.96
CA ASP A 288 3.81 36.41 -14.66
C ASP A 288 3.09 37.49 -13.82
N GLU A 289 3.26 38.77 -14.18
CA GLU A 289 2.56 39.92 -13.57
C GLU A 289 1.28 40.30 -14.32
N CYS A 290 1.18 39.94 -15.61
CA CYS A 290 0.00 40.16 -16.43
C CYS A 290 -1.08 39.13 -16.12
N LYS A 291 -2.12 39.54 -15.38
CA LYS A 291 -3.22 38.67 -14.96
C LYS A 291 -3.88 37.89 -16.13
N PRO A 292 -4.24 38.50 -17.28
CA PRO A 292 -4.76 37.76 -18.43
C PRO A 292 -3.78 36.71 -19.00
N CYS A 293 -2.49 37.04 -19.15
CA CYS A 293 -1.49 36.08 -19.63
C CYS A 293 -1.31 34.91 -18.68
N LYS A 294 -1.32 35.18 -17.37
CA LYS A 294 -1.25 34.14 -16.33
C LYS A 294 -2.44 33.19 -16.40
N ILE A 295 -3.67 33.71 -16.55
CA ILE A 295 -4.87 32.88 -16.69
C ILE A 295 -4.78 31.98 -17.93
N VAL A 296 -4.33 32.51 -19.06
CA VAL A 296 -4.16 31.73 -20.30
C VAL A 296 -3.06 30.67 -20.15
N LYS A 297 -1.92 31.01 -19.52
CA LYS A 297 -0.82 30.10 -19.23
C LYS A 297 -1.27 28.96 -18.31
N GLU A 298 -1.90 29.30 -17.19
CA GLU A 298 -2.48 28.33 -16.26
C GLU A 298 -3.52 27.44 -16.95
N PHE A 299 -4.34 27.99 -17.86
CA PHE A 299 -5.30 27.21 -18.62
C PHE A 299 -4.63 26.26 -19.62
N ILE A 300 -3.67 26.73 -20.40
CA ILE A 300 -2.88 25.89 -21.33
C ILE A 300 -2.18 24.77 -20.57
N GLU A 301 -1.67 25.05 -19.38
CA GLU A 301 -1.06 24.03 -18.53
C GLU A 301 -2.10 23.13 -17.86
N SER A 302 -3.35 23.58 -17.62
CA SER A 302 -4.42 22.83 -16.92
C SER A 302 -4.94 21.59 -17.66
N ASN A 303 -5.73 20.73 -16.98
CA ASN A 303 -6.39 19.57 -17.63
C ASN A 303 -7.78 19.92 -18.16
N LYS A 304 -8.14 21.21 -18.16
CA LYS A 304 -9.42 21.66 -18.68
C LYS A 304 -9.34 21.76 -20.20
N LYS A 305 -10.35 21.22 -20.88
CA LYS A 305 -10.52 21.39 -22.34
C LYS A 305 -11.04 22.77 -22.68
N THR A 306 -11.84 23.35 -21.79
CA THR A 306 -12.45 24.66 -21.96
C THR A 306 -12.25 25.51 -20.70
N LEU A 307 -12.05 26.81 -20.91
CA LEU A 307 -12.08 27.84 -19.89
C LEU A 307 -13.16 28.83 -20.26
N LYS A 308 -14.21 28.85 -19.44
CA LYS A 308 -15.20 29.92 -19.43
C LYS A 308 -14.76 30.90 -18.36
N GLU A 309 -14.17 32.01 -18.77
CA GLU A 309 -14.01 33.14 -17.87
C GLU A 309 -15.03 34.22 -18.22
N HIS A 310 -15.78 34.67 -17.21
CA HIS A 310 -16.43 35.98 -17.28
C HIS A 310 -15.35 37.06 -17.14
N LEU A 311 -14.63 37.33 -18.22
CA LEU A 311 -13.72 38.47 -18.30
C LEU A 311 -14.57 39.74 -18.39
N LYS A 312 -15.11 40.20 -17.26
CA LYS A 312 -15.94 41.43 -17.13
C LYS A 312 -15.15 42.73 -17.40
N VAL A 313 -14.03 42.68 -18.11
CA VAL A 313 -13.14 43.83 -18.29
C VAL A 313 -12.77 43.92 -19.77
N LYS A 314 -13.31 44.93 -20.46
CA LYS A 314 -12.99 45.27 -21.86
C LYS A 314 -11.49 45.27 -22.16
N ASP A 315 -10.67 45.70 -21.21
CA ASP A 315 -9.21 45.78 -21.38
C ASP A 315 -8.53 44.40 -21.36
N ALA A 316 -9.09 43.44 -20.61
CA ALA A 316 -8.60 42.06 -20.61
C ALA A 316 -8.96 41.35 -21.92
N LEU A 317 -10.17 41.61 -22.45
CA LEU A 317 -10.60 41.14 -23.77
C LEU A 317 -9.71 41.70 -24.89
N ALA A 318 -9.46 43.01 -24.90
CA ALA A 318 -8.58 43.64 -25.89
C ALA A 318 -7.13 43.14 -25.80
N HIS A 319 -6.62 42.90 -24.58
CA HIS A 319 -5.30 42.29 -24.40
C HIS A 319 -5.28 40.85 -24.95
N LEU A 320 -6.28 40.04 -24.61
CA LEU A 320 -6.42 38.66 -25.09
C LEU A 320 -6.62 38.56 -26.60
N GLU A 321 -7.36 39.49 -27.21
CA GLU A 321 -7.49 39.63 -28.67
C GLU A 321 -6.15 40.05 -29.30
N SER A 322 -5.37 40.91 -28.66
CA SER A 322 -4.01 41.24 -29.14
C SER A 322 -3.05 40.04 -29.10
N LEU A 323 -3.38 39.03 -28.28
CA LEU A 323 -2.69 37.74 -28.23
C LEU A 323 -3.19 36.75 -29.27
N ARG A 324 -4.15 37.10 -30.13
CA ARG A 324 -4.66 36.26 -31.23
C ARG A 324 -3.66 36.20 -32.40
N THR A 325 -2.41 35.86 -32.10
CA THR A 325 -1.36 35.64 -33.10
C THR A 325 -1.55 34.25 -33.76
N PRO A 326 -1.00 34.02 -34.97
CA PRO A 326 -1.05 32.73 -35.64
C PRO A 326 -0.50 31.57 -34.78
N HIS A 327 0.44 31.87 -33.88
CA HIS A 327 1.01 30.89 -32.96
C HIS A 327 0.03 30.47 -31.87
N ILE A 328 -0.82 31.37 -31.38
CA ILE A 328 -1.78 31.08 -30.29
C ILE A 328 -3.04 30.41 -30.83
N SER A 329 -3.48 30.79 -32.03
CA SER A 329 -4.63 30.18 -32.72
C SER A 329 -4.40 28.71 -33.13
N LYS A 330 -3.14 28.26 -33.25
CA LYS A 330 -2.80 26.83 -33.37
C LYS A 330 -3.02 26.02 -32.09
N LYS A 331 -3.18 26.68 -30.94
CA LYS A 331 -3.31 26.01 -29.64
C LYS A 331 -4.65 26.25 -28.96
N LEU A 332 -5.24 27.43 -29.14
CA LEU A 332 -6.51 27.85 -28.56
C LEU A 332 -7.48 28.29 -29.65
N ARG A 333 -8.74 27.90 -29.48
CA ARG A 333 -9.88 28.44 -30.21
C ARG A 333 -10.62 29.40 -29.29
N TRP A 334 -11.01 30.53 -29.87
CA TRP A 334 -11.77 31.58 -29.21
C TRP A 334 -13.20 31.44 -29.68
N ILE A 335 -14.13 31.25 -28.74
CA ILE A 335 -15.56 31.27 -28.99
C ILE A 335 -16.10 32.51 -28.30
N GLU A 336 -16.57 33.45 -29.10
CA GLU A 336 -17.17 34.71 -28.66
C GLU A 336 -18.69 34.51 -28.66
N ASP A 337 -19.33 34.87 -27.55
CA ASP A 337 -20.79 34.97 -27.46
C ASP A 337 -21.20 36.44 -27.58
N ASP A 338 -21.72 36.79 -28.76
CA ASP A 338 -22.11 38.15 -29.14
C ASP A 338 -23.18 38.74 -28.20
N ASP A 339 -23.99 37.89 -27.55
CA ASP A 339 -25.10 38.33 -26.68
C ASP A 339 -24.66 38.56 -25.22
N THR A 340 -23.60 37.87 -24.76
CA THR A 340 -23.16 37.90 -23.35
C THR A 340 -21.83 38.62 -23.10
N LEU A 341 -21.10 39.02 -24.16
CA LEU A 341 -19.73 39.55 -24.09
C LEU A 341 -18.76 38.58 -23.36
N GLU A 342 -19.04 37.28 -23.43
CA GLU A 342 -18.22 36.24 -22.85
C GLU A 342 -17.26 35.67 -23.89
N ILE A 343 -16.03 35.39 -23.44
CA ILE A 343 -15.06 34.63 -24.23
C ILE A 343 -14.88 33.27 -23.59
N GLU A 344 -15.14 32.22 -24.38
CA GLU A 344 -14.76 30.85 -24.06
C GLU A 344 -13.48 30.49 -24.81
N LEU A 345 -12.45 30.11 -24.04
CA LEU A 345 -11.21 29.57 -24.56
C LEU A 345 -11.29 28.05 -24.61
N VAL A 346 -11.08 27.48 -25.79
CA VAL A 346 -11.09 26.03 -26.00
C VAL A 346 -9.73 25.57 -26.47
N LYS A 347 -9.12 24.59 -25.81
CA LYS A 347 -7.91 23.97 -26.34
C LYS A 347 -8.20 23.29 -27.67
N THR A 348 -7.33 23.50 -28.63
CA THR A 348 -7.26 22.62 -29.80
C THR A 348 -6.98 21.20 -29.34
N GLN A 349 -7.41 20.21 -30.13
CA GLN A 349 -7.21 18.80 -29.77
C GLN A 349 -5.72 18.48 -29.59
N ALA A 350 -4.87 18.93 -30.51
CA ALA A 350 -3.41 18.80 -30.42
C ALA A 350 -2.82 19.40 -29.13
N CYS A 351 -3.26 20.61 -28.74
CA CYS A 351 -2.83 21.24 -27.48
C CYS A 351 -3.28 20.44 -26.25
N PHE A 352 -4.53 19.98 -26.23
CA PHE A 352 -5.07 19.19 -25.13
C PHE A 352 -4.31 17.86 -24.97
N GLU A 353 -4.21 17.07 -26.04
CA GLU A 353 -3.50 15.78 -26.03
C GLU A 353 -2.01 15.92 -25.69
N THR A 354 -1.35 16.96 -26.21
CA THR A 354 0.06 17.24 -25.85
C THR A 354 0.21 17.57 -24.36
N THR A 355 -0.74 18.34 -23.79
CA THR A 355 -0.72 18.67 -22.35
C THR A 355 -0.93 17.40 -21.50
N GLU A 356 -1.87 16.54 -21.89
CA GLU A 356 -2.12 15.27 -21.20
C GLU A 356 -0.90 14.34 -21.27
N TRP A 357 -0.26 14.23 -22.44
CA TRP A 357 0.98 13.49 -22.60
C TRP A 357 2.11 14.04 -21.71
N GLN A 358 2.37 15.35 -21.71
CA GLN A 358 3.43 15.95 -20.87
C GLN A 358 3.20 15.73 -19.37
N ARG A 359 1.94 15.77 -18.91
CA ARG A 359 1.59 15.39 -17.53
C ARG A 359 1.89 13.93 -17.27
N SER A 360 1.47 13.06 -18.18
CA SER A 360 1.71 11.61 -18.05
C SER A 360 3.21 11.30 -18.04
N GLN A 361 3.99 12.03 -18.84
CA GLN A 361 5.45 11.99 -18.87
C GLN A 361 6.06 12.37 -17.51
N THR A 362 5.60 13.48 -16.93
CA THR A 362 6.06 13.96 -15.62
C THR A 362 5.71 12.97 -14.51
N SER A 363 4.49 12.42 -14.54
CA SER A 363 4.07 11.37 -13.61
C SER A 363 4.93 10.12 -13.75
N GLY A 364 5.21 9.67 -14.99
CA GLY A 364 6.11 8.55 -15.26
C GLY A 364 7.52 8.79 -14.73
N GLN A 365 8.06 9.99 -14.90
CA GLN A 365 9.38 10.33 -14.36
C GLN A 365 9.40 10.29 -12.82
N ASN A 366 8.34 10.77 -12.17
CA ASN A 366 8.21 10.68 -10.72
C ASN A 366 8.12 9.23 -10.25
N ILE A 367 7.33 8.40 -10.94
CA ILE A 367 7.21 6.97 -10.66
C ILE A 367 8.57 6.26 -10.79
N LEU A 368 9.33 6.52 -11.87
CA LEU A 368 10.67 5.97 -12.06
C LEU A 368 11.62 6.39 -10.92
N CYS A 369 11.52 7.64 -10.47
CA CYS A 369 12.27 8.14 -9.31
C CYS A 369 11.86 7.42 -8.02
N ASP A 370 10.55 7.26 -7.77
CA ASP A 370 10.03 6.66 -6.55
C ASP A 370 10.39 5.18 -6.39
N ILE A 371 10.41 4.40 -7.49
CA ILE A 371 10.77 2.97 -7.43
C ILE A 371 12.27 2.72 -7.29
N SER A 372 13.11 3.73 -7.58
CA SER A 372 14.58 3.64 -7.55
C SER A 372 15.22 4.51 -6.47
N GLY A 373 14.45 5.35 -5.77
CA GLY A 373 14.99 6.36 -4.86
C GLY A 373 15.77 7.48 -5.57
N GLY A 374 15.60 7.62 -6.88
CA GLY A 374 16.34 8.56 -7.72
C GLY A 374 17.72 8.08 -8.19
N ASP A 375 18.07 6.81 -7.95
CA ASP A 375 19.32 6.19 -8.42
C ASP A 375 19.10 5.44 -9.75
N GLU A 376 19.80 5.87 -10.80
CA GLU A 376 19.67 5.29 -12.14
C GLU A 376 20.20 3.85 -12.22
N GLU A 377 21.21 3.49 -11.42
CA GLU A 377 21.72 2.11 -11.41
C GLU A 377 20.74 1.17 -10.68
N GLU A 378 20.12 1.64 -9.59
CA GLU A 378 19.03 0.87 -8.97
C GLU A 378 17.82 0.77 -9.90
N LEU A 379 17.50 1.82 -10.67
CA LEU A 379 16.42 1.77 -11.65
C LEU A 379 16.65 0.68 -12.71
N LYS A 380 17.88 0.56 -13.24
CA LYS A 380 18.26 -0.54 -14.14
C LYS A 380 18.13 -1.90 -13.47
N LEU A 381 18.51 -2.02 -12.20
CA LEU A 381 18.38 -3.28 -11.47
C LEU A 381 16.92 -3.66 -11.19
N VAL A 382 16.05 -2.69 -10.93
CA VAL A 382 14.62 -2.88 -10.66
C VAL A 382 13.90 -3.31 -11.94
N LEU A 383 14.12 -2.58 -13.04
CA LEU A 383 13.45 -2.80 -14.31
C LEU A 383 14.09 -3.90 -15.17
N GLY A 384 15.36 -4.23 -14.97
CA GLY A 384 16.06 -5.27 -15.70
C GLY A 384 15.94 -5.08 -17.22
N ASN A 385 15.43 -6.10 -17.91
CA ASN A 385 15.25 -6.08 -19.37
C ASN A 385 14.22 -5.04 -19.84
N ASP A 386 13.31 -4.60 -18.95
CA ASP A 386 12.26 -3.62 -19.27
C ASP A 386 12.73 -2.17 -19.09
N TYR A 387 13.98 -1.97 -18.65
CA TYR A 387 14.54 -0.63 -18.42
C TYR A 387 14.50 0.23 -19.70
N GLU A 388 15.09 -0.22 -20.81
CA GLU A 388 15.15 0.55 -22.05
C GLU A 388 13.74 0.81 -22.64
N PRO A 389 12.84 -0.20 -22.77
CA PRO A 389 11.47 0.05 -23.23
C PRO A 389 10.71 1.08 -22.40
N PHE A 390 10.77 0.99 -21.07
CA PHE A 390 10.00 1.87 -20.18
C PHE A 390 10.58 3.28 -20.17
N THR A 391 11.90 3.40 -20.03
CA THR A 391 12.56 4.71 -20.00
C THR A 391 12.47 5.42 -21.34
N THR A 392 12.59 4.72 -22.47
CA THR A 392 12.41 5.32 -23.80
C THR A 392 10.99 5.82 -24.00
N LEU A 393 9.98 5.05 -23.56
CA LEU A 393 8.58 5.44 -23.71
C LEU A 393 8.24 6.68 -22.85
N ILE A 394 8.81 6.78 -21.65
CA ILE A 394 8.56 7.87 -20.70
C ILE A 394 9.44 9.09 -21.03
N ARG A 395 10.76 8.94 -21.11
CA ARG A 395 11.71 10.04 -21.27
C ARG A 395 11.88 10.47 -22.74
N GLY A 396 11.48 9.62 -23.68
CA GLY A 396 11.80 9.76 -25.10
C GLY A 396 13.11 9.06 -25.45
N PRO A 397 13.45 8.94 -26.75
CA PRO A 397 14.72 8.37 -27.17
C PRO A 397 15.87 9.17 -26.55
N ALA A 398 16.82 8.46 -25.94
CA ALA A 398 18.07 9.08 -25.51
C ALA A 398 18.74 9.70 -26.75
N LEU A 399 19.13 10.97 -26.66
CA LEU A 399 19.95 11.59 -27.69
C LEU A 399 21.22 10.75 -27.80
N GLU A 400 21.41 10.08 -28.95
CA GLU A 400 22.65 9.37 -29.21
C GLU A 400 23.82 10.31 -28.95
N PRO A 401 24.86 9.89 -28.20
CA PRO A 401 26.02 10.73 -28.01
C PRO A 401 26.57 11.02 -29.40
N THR A 402 26.50 12.29 -29.78
CA THR A 402 27.02 12.79 -31.05
C THR A 402 28.49 12.41 -31.09
N GLU A 403 28.83 11.35 -31.84
CA GLU A 403 30.21 11.00 -32.07
C GLU A 403 30.89 12.26 -32.62
N PRO A 404 31.99 12.74 -32.01
CA PRO A 404 32.68 13.90 -32.53
C PRO A 404 33.15 13.52 -33.92
N THR A 405 32.57 14.18 -34.93
CA THR A 405 32.97 14.10 -36.32
C THR A 405 34.45 14.45 -36.38
N GLY A 406 35.29 13.42 -36.38
CA GLY A 406 36.73 13.53 -36.49
C GLY A 406 37.04 14.12 -37.85
N ASP A 407 37.34 15.42 -37.83
CA ASP A 407 37.80 16.20 -38.97
C ASP A 407 39.19 15.68 -39.38
N SER A 408 39.23 14.58 -40.14
CA SER A 408 40.47 14.05 -40.74
C SER A 408 40.73 14.72 -42.08
N SER A 409 41.35 15.89 -41.93
CA SER A 409 42.06 16.66 -42.92
C SER A 409 42.96 15.81 -43.85
N SER A 410 42.79 16.06 -45.15
CA SER A 410 43.78 16.00 -46.23
C SER A 410 44.98 15.06 -46.12
N LYS A 411 44.90 13.97 -46.89
CA LYS A 411 46.03 13.22 -47.42
C LYS A 411 47.03 14.14 -48.15
N ARG A 412 48.29 14.13 -47.73
CA ARG A 412 49.47 14.34 -48.59
C ARG A 412 50.31 13.05 -48.58
N PRO A 413 50.84 12.61 -49.73
CA PRO A 413 51.72 11.44 -49.81
C PRO A 413 53.18 11.88 -49.64
N ILE A 414 53.95 11.14 -48.84
CA ILE A 414 55.41 11.13 -48.91
C ILE A 414 55.86 9.66 -48.83
N ASP A 415 56.51 9.23 -49.89
CA ASP A 415 57.24 7.97 -50.05
C ASP A 415 58.42 7.87 -49.06
N GLY A 416 58.80 6.66 -48.66
CA GLY A 416 60.12 6.42 -48.08
C GLY A 416 60.29 5.19 -47.18
N ASP A 417 60.61 4.08 -47.83
CA ASP A 417 61.58 3.05 -47.41
C ASP A 417 61.46 2.26 -46.09
N SER A 418 61.22 0.96 -46.29
CA SER A 418 62.09 -0.18 -45.92
C SER A 418 62.37 -0.58 -44.46
N GLN A 419 62.14 -1.89 -44.26
CA GLN A 419 62.80 -2.87 -43.39
C GLN A 419 62.20 -3.27 -42.02
N ALA A 420 61.68 -4.50 -42.05
CA ALA A 420 62.09 -5.67 -41.26
C ALA A 420 61.89 -5.67 -39.73
N GLY A 421 61.25 -6.74 -39.24
CA GLY A 421 61.39 -7.15 -37.83
C GLY A 421 60.23 -7.99 -37.31
N GLU A 422 60.36 -9.30 -37.44
CA GLU A 422 59.52 -10.33 -36.85
C GLU A 422 59.54 -10.31 -35.30
N GLY A 423 58.46 -10.83 -34.69
CA GLY A 423 58.59 -11.79 -33.59
C GLY A 423 58.19 -11.34 -32.18
N GLY A 424 57.22 -12.07 -31.60
CA GLY A 424 57.29 -12.47 -30.19
C GLY A 424 56.19 -11.98 -29.25
N THR A 425 55.07 -12.69 -29.20
CA THR A 425 54.38 -13.02 -27.93
C THR A 425 55.07 -14.26 -27.30
N PRO A 426 54.76 -14.76 -26.08
CA PRO A 426 53.80 -14.35 -25.04
C PRO A 426 54.32 -14.43 -23.58
N SER A 427 53.39 -14.17 -22.63
CA SER A 427 53.18 -14.98 -21.40
C SER A 427 53.81 -14.49 -20.08
N LYS A 428 52.96 -14.18 -19.10
CA LYS A 428 53.09 -14.74 -17.74
C LYS A 428 51.77 -14.69 -16.95
N ARG A 429 51.23 -15.89 -16.83
CA ARG A 429 50.18 -16.38 -15.93
C ARG A 429 50.71 -16.33 -14.49
N ARG A 430 49.96 -15.81 -13.52
CA ARG A 430 50.20 -16.07 -12.09
C ARG A 430 48.89 -16.48 -11.41
N LYS A 431 48.79 -17.78 -11.13
CA LYS A 431 47.90 -18.42 -10.16
C LYS A 431 48.48 -18.19 -8.77
N LEU A 432 47.64 -17.89 -7.78
CA LEU A 432 47.90 -18.22 -6.40
C LEU A 432 46.57 -18.64 -5.76
N ASP A 433 46.45 -19.96 -5.60
CA ASP A 433 45.59 -20.61 -4.63
C ASP A 433 46.05 -20.22 -3.21
N SER A 434 45.14 -20.15 -2.24
CA SER A 434 45.13 -21.13 -1.13
C SER A 434 44.16 -20.70 -0.01
N SER A 435 43.37 -21.69 0.45
CA SER A 435 42.90 -21.94 1.84
C SER A 435 42.04 -20.87 2.53
N GLY A 436 40.85 -21.14 3.06
CA GLY A 436 40.36 -22.37 3.71
C GLY A 436 40.51 -22.24 5.23
N ALA A 437 39.44 -21.86 5.94
CA ALA A 437 39.28 -22.10 7.37
C ALA A 437 37.79 -22.01 7.78
N THR A 438 37.38 -23.03 8.52
CA THR A 438 36.03 -23.35 9.01
C THR A 438 35.92 -22.98 10.50
N SER A 439 34.67 -22.83 10.99
CA SER A 439 34.23 -22.90 12.42
C SER A 439 34.34 -21.56 13.20
N GLN A 440 33.42 -21.08 14.04
CA GLN A 440 32.24 -21.60 14.75
C GLN A 440 31.43 -20.38 15.33
N PRO A 441 30.20 -20.53 15.87
CA PRO A 441 29.36 -19.44 16.39
C PRO A 441 29.34 -19.33 17.92
N VAL A 442 29.02 -18.13 18.46
CA VAL A 442 28.76 -17.82 19.88
C VAL A 442 27.92 -16.52 19.95
N PRO A 443 27.14 -16.22 21.00
CA PRO A 443 26.11 -17.00 21.72
C PRO A 443 24.67 -16.48 21.46
#